data_AF-A0A4P8KT73-F1
#
_entry.id   AF-A0A4P8KT73-F1
#
_cell.length_a   1.000
_cell.length_b   1.000
_cell.length_c   1.000
_cell.angle_alpha   90.00
_cell.angle_beta   90.00
_cell.angle_gamma   90.00
#
_symmetry.space_group_name_H-M   'P 1'
#
loop_
_entity.id
_entity.type
_entity.pdbx_description
1 polymer ?
#
loop_
_entity_poly.entity_id
_entity_poly.type
_entity_poly.pdbx_seq_one_letter_code
_entity_poly.pdbx_strand_id
1 'polypeptide(L)'
;MFAVAAAFALTAMLASGCTGDGEAGAFAAEFGDDAAVASVELTSHDNQPFTGGVSGQVVARAGLADHELSALADRLSSYTRENGERMRGLVSLLADDVELIVTGHFETDAAAVETALALRADERVVSAEIAESFIALVGADVGAAVELIRGLPELAATAPPESRSELFVRTEDRAVDVADAPQRVAGALAAWDALVAEVPLTGMRLRDAALVVTLAQEADYARAAERAASLFPEAEPRLAFASDIIRLGEADGARARDLVGRLDDSELERIAYVGESGSRLQIAVTSKHHLDAVARSVTAALPVGTTEAWVVVDGDSESRVDLFVP
;
A
#
# COMPACT_ATOMS: atom_id res chain seq x y z
N MET A 1 46.52 -45.45 6.97
CA MET A 1 46.66 -45.36 5.51
C MET A 1 46.04 -44.01 5.11
N PHE A 2 46.92 -43.03 4.82
CA PHE A 2 46.78 -41.69 4.21
C PHE A 2 45.56 -40.79 4.58
N ALA A 3 45.70 -39.64 5.27
CA ALA A 3 46.43 -38.38 4.97
C ALA A 3 45.77 -37.48 3.91
N VAL A 4 45.35 -36.28 4.36
CA VAL A 4 45.37 -34.93 3.75
C VAL A 4 45.03 -34.77 2.26
N ALA A 5 44.03 -33.90 1.96
CA ALA A 5 44.15 -32.93 0.86
C ALA A 5 43.15 -31.77 1.05
N ALA A 6 43.70 -30.57 1.26
CA ALA A 6 43.05 -29.30 1.00
C ALA A 6 43.00 -29.03 -0.52
N ALA A 7 41.92 -28.40 -0.98
CA ALA A 7 41.85 -27.61 -2.21
C ALA A 7 40.82 -26.52 -1.91
N PHE A 8 41.15 -25.24 -1.68
CA PHE A 8 41.85 -24.31 -2.59
C PHE A 8 41.40 -24.47 -4.04
N ALA A 9 40.18 -24.02 -4.31
CA ALA A 9 39.80 -23.53 -5.63
C ALA A 9 39.73 -22.00 -5.57
N LEU A 10 40.91 -21.41 -5.75
CA LEU A 10 41.12 -20.02 -6.08
C LEU A 10 40.58 -19.83 -7.51
N THR A 11 39.35 -19.34 -7.69
CA THR A 11 38.88 -18.93 -9.02
C THR A 11 39.25 -17.47 -9.22
N ALA A 12 40.35 -17.29 -9.93
CA ALA A 12 40.92 -16.00 -10.29
C ALA A 12 39.97 -15.19 -11.19
N MET A 13 40.03 -13.88 -10.95
CA MET A 13 39.72 -12.76 -11.84
C MET A 13 39.78 -13.10 -13.34
N LEU A 14 38.80 -12.60 -14.10
CA LEU A 14 39.00 -11.71 -15.27
C LEU A 14 37.66 -11.43 -15.98
N ALA A 15 37.05 -10.27 -15.69
CA ALA A 15 36.23 -9.51 -16.64
C ALA A 15 36.05 -8.07 -16.11
N SER A 16 37.02 -7.21 -16.37
CA SER A 16 36.89 -5.76 -16.16
C SER A 16 35.91 -5.19 -17.18
N GLY A 17 34.77 -4.68 -16.71
CA GLY A 17 33.85 -3.91 -17.56
C GLY A 17 32.41 -3.72 -17.09
N CYS A 18 32.03 -4.10 -15.86
CA CYS A 18 30.78 -3.65 -15.24
C CYS A 18 31.13 -2.64 -14.13
N THR A 19 30.85 -1.36 -14.35
CA THR A 19 31.21 -0.29 -13.40
C THR A 19 30.51 -0.38 -12.05
N GLY A 20 29.51 -1.26 -11.89
CA GLY A 20 28.79 -1.49 -10.63
C GLY A 20 29.37 -2.59 -9.73
N ASP A 21 30.09 -3.59 -10.24
CA ASP A 21 30.52 -4.75 -9.44
C ASP A 21 31.54 -4.37 -8.35
N GLY A 22 32.39 -3.38 -8.62
CA GLY A 22 33.37 -2.88 -7.66
C GLY A 22 32.73 -2.11 -6.50
N GLU A 23 31.72 -1.29 -6.79
CA GLU A 23 30.99 -0.52 -5.77
C GLU A 23 30.07 -1.41 -4.93
N ALA A 24 29.41 -2.38 -5.58
CA ALA A 24 28.63 -3.42 -4.91
C ALA A 24 29.50 -4.25 -3.96
N GLY A 25 30.69 -4.68 -4.42
CA GLY A 25 31.64 -5.42 -3.60
C GLY A 25 32.18 -4.61 -2.42
N ALA A 26 32.45 -3.30 -2.62
CA ALA A 26 32.88 -2.42 -1.54
C ALA A 26 31.80 -2.21 -0.47
N PHE A 27 30.55 -1.99 -0.89
CA PHE A 27 29.42 -1.87 0.02
C PHE A 27 29.19 -3.17 0.82
N ALA A 28 29.21 -4.33 0.14
CA ALA A 28 29.11 -5.63 0.80
C ALA A 28 30.25 -5.88 1.79
N ALA A 29 31.49 -5.49 1.45
CA ALA A 29 32.63 -5.66 2.33
C ALA A 29 32.56 -4.77 3.57
N GLU A 30 31.99 -3.56 3.45
CA GLU A 30 31.82 -2.63 4.56
C GLU A 30 30.76 -3.10 5.56
N PHE A 31 29.59 -3.55 5.06
CA PHE A 31 28.43 -3.85 5.91
C PHE A 31 28.14 -5.34 6.12
N GLY A 32 28.71 -6.23 5.30
CA GLY A 32 28.38 -7.66 5.29
C GLY A 32 28.83 -8.42 6.55
N ASP A 33 29.86 -7.95 7.24
CA ASP A 33 30.38 -8.52 8.49
C ASP A 33 30.02 -7.67 9.72
N ASP A 34 29.19 -6.63 9.58
CA ASP A 34 28.76 -5.78 10.70
C ASP A 34 27.84 -6.57 11.64
N ALA A 35 28.14 -6.56 12.95
CA ALA A 35 27.39 -7.31 13.95
C ALA A 35 25.92 -6.87 14.11
N ALA A 36 25.59 -5.66 13.65
CA ALA A 36 24.22 -5.12 13.61
C ALA A 36 23.45 -5.51 12.35
N VAL A 37 24.10 -6.11 11.34
CA VAL A 37 23.52 -6.45 10.04
C VAL A 37 23.25 -7.95 9.95
N ALA A 38 22.06 -8.33 9.51
CA ALA A 38 21.67 -9.71 9.25
C ALA A 38 21.99 -10.12 7.80
N SER A 39 21.71 -9.23 6.84
CA SER A 39 22.00 -9.44 5.43
C SER A 39 22.17 -8.12 4.70
N VAL A 40 22.89 -8.18 3.57
CA VAL A 40 23.00 -7.09 2.60
C VAL A 40 22.48 -7.61 1.27
N GLU A 41 21.46 -6.96 0.74
CA GLU A 41 20.89 -7.26 -0.57
C GLU A 41 21.30 -6.17 -1.56
N LEU A 42 21.86 -6.56 -2.70
CA LEU A 42 22.32 -5.63 -3.72
C LEU A 42 21.55 -5.85 -5.00
N THR A 43 21.04 -4.78 -5.56
CA THR A 43 20.36 -4.79 -6.86
C THR A 43 21.04 -3.79 -7.79
N SER A 44 21.34 -4.22 -9.01
CA SER A 44 21.71 -3.29 -10.08
C SER A 44 20.46 -2.58 -10.55
N HIS A 45 20.42 -1.25 -10.49
CA HIS A 45 19.20 -0.46 -10.70
C HIS A 45 18.65 -0.50 -12.14
N ASP A 46 19.21 -1.32 -13.04
CA ASP A 46 18.72 -1.45 -14.40
C ASP A 46 19.14 -2.78 -15.05
N ASN A 47 18.18 -3.51 -15.62
CA ASN A 47 18.42 -4.46 -16.73
C ASN A 47 18.78 -3.72 -18.04
N GLN A 48 19.09 -2.41 -17.96
CA GLN A 48 19.54 -1.60 -19.08
C GLN A 48 21.07 -1.35 -19.00
N PRO A 49 21.80 -1.58 -20.11
CA PRO A 49 23.26 -1.67 -20.10
C PRO A 49 24.04 -0.35 -19.94
N PHE A 50 23.40 0.78 -19.58
CA PHE A 50 24.02 2.11 -19.71
C PHE A 50 24.01 3.02 -18.46
N THR A 51 23.36 2.64 -17.34
CA THR A 51 23.23 3.53 -16.16
C THR A 51 23.96 3.03 -14.91
N GLY A 52 24.21 1.73 -14.77
CA GLY A 52 25.27 1.16 -13.92
C GLY A 52 25.24 1.53 -12.43
N GLY A 53 24.07 1.82 -11.84
CA GLY A 53 23.92 2.13 -10.42
C GLY A 53 23.73 0.88 -9.56
N VAL A 54 24.28 0.91 -8.33
CA VAL A 54 24.11 -0.14 -7.31
C VAL A 54 23.18 0.40 -6.23
N SER A 55 22.05 -0.27 -6.04
CA SER A 55 21.19 -0.06 -4.87
C SER A 55 21.50 -1.15 -3.84
N GLY A 56 21.52 -0.77 -2.56
CA GLY A 56 21.82 -1.68 -1.46
C GLY A 56 20.78 -1.57 -0.36
N GLN A 57 20.16 -2.68 -0.01
CA GLN A 57 19.34 -2.79 1.19
C GLN A 57 20.14 -3.48 2.28
N VAL A 58 20.24 -2.84 3.44
CA VAL A 58 20.85 -3.39 4.64
C VAL A 58 19.73 -3.82 5.56
N VAL A 59 19.66 -5.12 5.85
CA VAL A 59 18.68 -5.68 6.79
C VAL A 59 19.34 -5.74 8.16
N ALA A 60 18.81 -4.98 9.12
CA ALA A 60 19.27 -4.99 10.49
C ALA A 60 18.96 -6.34 11.15
N ARG A 61 19.79 -6.73 12.13
CA ARG A 61 19.52 -7.88 12.99
C ARG A 61 18.20 -7.67 13.75
N ALA A 62 17.37 -8.71 13.80
CA ALA A 62 16.11 -8.67 14.55
C ALA A 62 16.33 -8.25 16.02
N GLY A 63 15.47 -7.36 16.53
CA GLY A 63 15.53 -6.89 17.92
C GLY A 63 16.76 -6.05 18.26
N LEU A 64 17.37 -5.39 17.28
CA LEU A 64 18.47 -4.45 17.49
C LEU A 64 18.03 -3.32 18.43
N ALA A 65 18.87 -2.95 19.40
CA ALA A 65 18.55 -1.87 20.31
C ALA A 65 18.56 -0.51 19.57
N ASP A 66 17.75 0.45 20.01
CA ASP A 66 17.58 1.73 19.30
C ASP A 66 18.89 2.47 19.07
N HIS A 67 19.77 2.51 20.06
CA HIS A 67 21.09 3.13 19.93
C HIS A 67 22.03 2.41 18.96
N GLU A 68 21.91 1.08 18.82
CA GLU A 68 22.67 0.30 17.83
C GLU A 68 22.13 0.58 16.42
N LEU A 69 20.81 0.70 16.27
CA LEU A 69 20.17 1.05 15.00
C LEU A 69 20.54 2.46 14.55
N SER A 70 20.47 3.46 15.44
CA SER A 70 20.91 4.82 15.14
C SER A 70 22.37 4.85 14.73
N ALA A 71 23.25 4.12 15.43
CA ALA A 71 24.66 4.05 15.06
C ALA A 71 24.89 3.39 13.69
N LEU A 72 24.08 2.38 13.31
CA LEU A 72 24.14 1.76 11.98
C LEU A 72 23.67 2.74 10.89
N ALA A 73 22.58 3.46 11.14
CA ALA A 73 22.08 4.49 10.22
C ALA A 73 23.09 5.63 10.04
N ASP A 74 23.79 6.08 11.09
CA ASP A 74 24.85 7.09 11.01
C ASP A 74 26.03 6.62 10.13
N ARG A 75 26.41 5.34 10.23
CA ARG A 75 27.44 4.73 9.38
C ARG A 75 26.99 4.67 7.93
N LEU A 76 25.75 4.24 7.67
CA LEU A 76 25.18 4.21 6.33
C LEU A 76 25.08 5.60 5.73
N SER A 77 24.62 6.60 6.49
CA SER A 77 24.57 8.00 6.07
C SER A 77 25.95 8.52 5.68
N SER A 78 26.96 8.25 6.52
CA SER A 78 28.35 8.63 6.24
C SER A 78 28.88 7.97 4.97
N TYR A 79 28.61 6.67 4.78
CA TYR A 79 29.01 5.94 3.58
C TYR A 79 28.30 6.47 2.33
N THR A 80 26.97 6.65 2.37
CA THR A 80 26.18 7.18 1.26
C THR A 80 26.64 8.58 0.86
N ARG A 81 26.98 9.44 1.83
CA ARG A 81 27.54 10.77 1.57
C ARG A 81 28.88 10.71 0.86
N GLU A 82 29.77 9.82 1.27
CA GLU A 82 31.12 9.69 0.70
C GLU A 82 31.13 9.00 -0.67
N ASN A 83 30.14 8.14 -0.93
CA ASN A 83 30.17 7.18 -2.03
C ASN A 83 28.97 7.30 -2.98
N GLY A 84 27.99 8.16 -2.70
CA GLY A 84 26.72 8.26 -3.43
C GLY A 84 26.89 8.58 -4.92
N GLU A 85 27.81 9.48 -5.29
CA GLU A 85 28.10 9.79 -6.70
C GLU A 85 28.65 8.60 -7.49
N ARG A 86 29.32 7.67 -6.78
CA ARG A 86 29.90 6.44 -7.36
C ARG A 86 28.86 5.33 -7.44
N MET A 87 28.06 5.16 -6.37
CA MET A 87 27.01 4.14 -6.32
C MET A 87 25.86 4.43 -7.27
N ARG A 88 25.41 5.68 -7.40
CA ARG A 88 24.30 6.11 -8.28
C ARG A 88 23.03 5.26 -8.13
N GLY A 89 22.81 4.70 -6.94
CA GLY A 89 21.63 3.91 -6.58
C GLY A 89 21.17 4.26 -5.17
N LEU A 90 20.10 3.61 -4.72
CA LEU A 90 19.47 3.89 -3.43
C LEU A 90 20.05 2.98 -2.35
N VAL A 91 20.30 3.54 -1.16
CA VAL A 91 20.63 2.76 0.02
C VAL A 91 19.45 2.79 0.96
N SER A 92 18.97 1.63 1.40
CA SER A 92 17.93 1.53 2.42
C SER A 92 18.35 0.66 3.59
N LEU A 93 17.76 0.93 4.75
CA LEU A 93 17.94 0.22 6.00
C LEU A 93 16.58 -0.35 6.42
N LEU A 94 16.46 -1.67 6.49
CA LEU A 94 15.26 -2.37 6.95
C LEU A 94 15.47 -2.88 8.38
N ALA A 95 14.64 -2.44 9.32
CA ALA A 95 14.69 -2.88 10.72
C ALA A 95 13.27 -3.12 11.27
N ASP A 96 12.98 -4.38 11.61
CA ASP A 96 11.67 -4.81 12.14
C ASP A 96 10.48 -4.28 11.29
N ASP A 97 10.52 -4.55 9.98
CA ASP A 97 9.50 -4.14 8.99
C ASP A 97 9.35 -2.62 8.77
N VAL A 98 10.25 -1.81 9.33
CA VAL A 98 10.40 -0.38 9.03
C VAL A 98 11.60 -0.17 8.12
N GLU A 99 11.34 0.28 6.89
CA GLU A 99 12.34 0.63 5.90
C GLU A 99 12.62 2.14 5.90
N LEU A 100 13.89 2.49 5.91
CA LEU A 100 14.40 3.85 5.82
C LEU A 100 15.29 3.99 4.59
N ILE A 101 14.98 4.92 3.69
CA ILE A 101 15.89 5.32 2.61
C ILE A 101 16.92 6.30 3.17
N VAL A 102 18.20 5.93 3.07
CA VAL A 102 19.34 6.71 3.54
C VAL A 102 19.80 7.64 2.43
N THR A 103 19.78 8.94 2.70
CA THR A 103 20.10 9.99 1.72
C THR A 103 21.57 10.42 1.74
N GLY A 104 22.26 10.21 2.86
CA GLY A 104 23.60 10.76 3.12
C GLY A 104 23.58 12.19 3.66
N HIS A 105 22.41 12.78 3.90
CA HIS A 105 22.25 14.06 4.56
C HIS A 105 21.98 13.84 6.04
N PHE A 106 22.95 14.23 6.89
CA PHE A 106 22.93 13.92 8.32
C PHE A 106 21.64 14.36 9.04
N GLU A 107 21.15 15.58 8.78
CA GLU A 107 19.93 16.10 9.43
C GLU A 107 18.68 15.34 8.98
N THR A 108 18.57 15.05 7.67
CA THR A 108 17.47 14.28 7.09
C THR A 108 17.45 12.85 7.61
N ASP A 109 18.60 12.16 7.56
CA ASP A 109 18.74 10.78 7.99
C ASP A 109 18.52 10.65 9.51
N ALA A 110 18.98 11.60 10.32
CA ALA A 110 18.75 11.61 11.76
C ALA A 110 17.26 11.76 12.12
N ALA A 111 16.54 12.69 11.46
CA ALA A 111 15.09 12.86 11.66
C ALA A 111 14.31 11.61 11.19
N ALA A 112 14.77 10.98 10.12
CA ALA A 112 14.17 9.78 9.59
C ALA A 112 14.38 8.58 10.53
N VAL A 113 15.57 8.45 11.16
CA VAL A 113 15.84 7.46 12.21
C VAL A 113 14.97 7.69 13.44
N GLU A 114 14.82 8.93 13.91
CA GLU A 114 13.93 9.24 15.04
C GLU A 114 12.49 8.80 14.75
N THR A 115 12.01 9.08 13.53
CA THR A 115 10.70 8.65 13.07
C THR A 115 10.60 7.12 12.97
N ALA A 116 11.62 6.43 12.46
CA ALA A 116 11.66 4.97 12.38
C ALA A 116 11.60 4.32 13.76
N LEU A 117 12.31 4.87 14.75
CA LEU A 117 12.28 4.39 16.14
C LEU A 117 10.89 4.54 16.77
N ALA A 118 10.22 5.68 16.53
CA ALA A 118 8.86 5.89 16.99
C ALA A 118 7.88 4.88 16.37
N LEU A 119 8.01 4.60 15.07
CA LEU A 119 7.16 3.63 14.35
C LEU A 119 7.43 2.18 14.76
N ARG A 120 8.68 1.78 14.99
CA ARG A 120 9.04 0.45 15.51
C ARG A 120 8.44 0.15 16.88
N ALA A 121 8.24 1.18 17.71
CA ALA A 121 7.65 1.05 19.03
C ALA A 121 6.10 1.05 19.01
N ASP A 122 5.48 1.35 17.87
CA ASP A 122 4.04 1.48 17.73
C ASP A 122 3.40 0.16 17.27
N GLU A 123 2.74 -0.55 18.18
CA GLU A 123 2.07 -1.84 17.90
C GLU A 123 0.97 -1.77 16.84
N ARG A 124 0.52 -0.56 16.46
CA ARG A 124 -0.47 -0.36 15.39
C ARG A 124 0.16 -0.51 14.01
N VAL A 125 1.48 -0.36 13.89
CA VAL A 125 2.23 -0.40 12.63
C VAL A 125 2.69 -1.84 12.37
N VAL A 126 2.32 -2.38 11.21
CA VAL A 126 2.82 -3.67 10.70
C VAL A 126 4.09 -3.47 9.89
N SER A 127 4.12 -2.44 9.05
CA SER A 127 5.30 -2.03 8.30
C SER A 127 5.25 -0.54 8.00
N ALA A 128 6.41 0.05 7.76
CA ALA A 128 6.53 1.44 7.35
C ALA A 128 7.67 1.62 6.36
N GLU A 129 7.54 2.62 5.50
CA GLU A 129 8.59 3.07 4.58
C GLU A 129 8.76 4.58 4.75
N ILE A 130 9.99 5.01 4.98
CA ILE A 130 10.37 6.41 5.15
C ILE A 130 11.35 6.75 4.02
N ALA A 131 10.90 7.64 3.14
CA ALA A 131 11.67 8.18 2.03
C ALA A 131 11.82 9.69 2.17
N GLU A 132 12.71 10.31 1.39
CA GLU A 132 12.89 11.75 1.39
C GLU A 132 11.59 12.51 1.11
N SER A 133 10.70 12.00 0.24
CA SER A 133 9.48 12.71 -0.14
C SER A 133 8.20 12.19 0.49
N PHE A 134 8.24 11.04 1.17
CA PHE A 134 7.04 10.44 1.74
C PHE A 134 7.27 9.55 2.95
N ILE A 135 6.19 9.32 3.71
CA ILE A 135 6.10 8.23 4.69
C ILE A 135 4.87 7.38 4.34
N ALA A 136 5.06 6.08 4.18
CA ALA A 136 3.99 5.12 3.97
C ALA A 136 3.90 4.16 5.16
N LEU A 137 2.70 4.03 5.72
CA LEU A 137 2.41 3.19 6.88
C LEU A 137 1.41 2.10 6.52
N VAL A 138 1.64 0.90 7.04
CA VAL A 138 0.69 -0.21 7.02
C VAL A 138 0.19 -0.45 8.44
N GLY A 139 -1.10 -0.19 8.68
CA GLY A 139 -1.76 -0.48 9.94
C GLY A 139 -2.17 -1.95 10.07
N ALA A 140 -2.17 -2.47 11.30
CA ALA A 140 -2.51 -3.86 11.61
C ALA A 140 -3.96 -4.24 11.26
N ASP A 141 -4.87 -3.31 11.43
CA ASP A 141 -6.28 -3.43 11.08
C ASP A 141 -6.88 -2.06 10.78
N VAL A 142 -8.17 -2.01 10.47
CA VAL A 142 -8.90 -0.78 10.16
C VAL A 142 -8.84 0.22 11.31
N GLY A 143 -9.00 -0.24 12.56
CA GLY A 143 -8.95 0.62 13.74
C GLY A 143 -7.55 1.20 13.95
N ALA A 144 -6.52 0.34 13.90
CA ALA A 144 -5.13 0.74 13.98
C ALA A 144 -4.76 1.76 12.91
N ALA A 145 -5.14 1.52 11.65
CA ALA A 145 -4.92 2.44 10.54
C ALA A 145 -5.62 3.80 10.75
N VAL A 146 -6.86 3.82 11.25
CA VAL A 146 -7.56 5.07 11.56
C VAL A 146 -6.85 5.85 12.68
N GLU A 147 -6.39 5.18 13.74
CA GLU A 147 -5.61 5.85 14.79
C GLU A 147 -4.26 6.37 14.30
N LEU A 148 -3.60 5.66 13.38
CA LEU A 148 -2.38 6.14 12.71
C LEU A 148 -2.67 7.39 11.88
N ILE A 149 -3.78 7.43 11.14
CA ILE A 149 -4.21 8.62 10.39
C ILE A 149 -4.41 9.81 11.33
N ARG A 150 -4.99 9.61 12.53
CA ARG A 150 -5.16 10.67 13.54
C ARG A 150 -3.82 11.14 14.12
N GLY A 151 -2.84 10.24 14.23
CA GLY A 151 -1.48 10.54 14.70
C GLY A 151 -0.57 11.22 13.67
N LEU A 152 -0.99 11.33 12.41
CA LEU A 152 -0.16 11.90 11.33
C LEU A 152 0.43 13.29 11.64
N PRO A 153 -0.28 14.24 12.29
CA PRO A 153 0.31 15.54 12.61
C PRO A 153 1.51 15.44 13.56
N GLU A 154 1.46 14.53 14.53
CA GLU A 154 2.58 14.30 15.47
C GLU A 154 3.73 13.60 14.77
N LEU A 155 3.43 12.61 13.93
CA LEU A 155 4.44 11.92 13.11
C LEU A 155 5.11 12.86 12.10
N ALA A 156 4.34 13.75 11.48
CA ALA A 156 4.87 14.77 10.56
C ALA A 156 5.82 15.75 11.27
N ALA A 157 5.63 15.99 12.57
CA ALA A 157 6.50 16.88 13.33
C ALA A 157 7.90 16.28 13.53
N THR A 158 8.00 14.95 13.64
CA THR A 158 9.28 14.21 13.77
C THR A 158 9.88 13.82 12.43
N ALA A 159 9.07 13.75 11.37
CA ALA A 159 9.50 13.40 10.03
C ALA A 159 10.53 14.40 9.44
N PRO A 160 11.39 13.94 8.51
CA PRO A 160 12.25 14.83 7.73
C PRO A 160 11.43 15.93 7.04
N PRO A 161 11.95 17.16 6.92
CA PRO A 161 11.21 18.29 6.36
C PRO A 161 10.59 18.01 4.99
N GLU A 162 11.30 17.28 4.14
CA GLU A 162 10.91 16.93 2.78
C GLU A 162 9.77 15.90 2.77
N SER A 163 9.80 14.92 3.69
CA SER A 163 8.84 13.81 3.79
C SER A 163 7.48 14.24 4.35
N ARG A 164 7.39 15.42 4.95
CA ARG A 164 6.13 15.99 5.49
C ARG A 164 5.09 16.28 4.41
N SER A 165 5.48 16.21 3.15
CA SER A 165 4.66 16.56 2.00
C SER A 165 3.66 15.47 1.64
N GLU A 166 4.02 14.19 1.85
CA GLU A 166 3.19 13.04 1.44
C GLU A 166 3.18 11.95 2.52
N LEU A 167 2.03 11.78 3.16
CA LEU A 167 1.81 10.73 4.17
C LEU A 167 0.73 9.77 3.66
N PHE A 168 1.04 8.48 3.68
CA PHE A 168 0.18 7.42 3.20
C PHE A 168 -0.09 6.46 4.35
N VAL A 169 -1.36 6.12 4.59
CA VAL A 169 -1.74 5.08 5.56
C VAL A 169 -2.66 4.09 4.87
N ARG A 170 -2.34 2.81 4.98
CA ARG A 170 -3.14 1.71 4.43
C ARG A 170 -3.23 0.52 5.39
N THR A 171 -4.15 -0.39 5.13
CA THR A 171 -4.07 -1.78 5.64
C THR A 171 -3.55 -2.69 4.53
N GLU A 172 -3.08 -3.90 4.86
CA GLU A 172 -2.57 -4.87 3.85
C GLU A 172 -3.62 -5.21 2.79
N ASP A 173 -4.86 -5.42 3.22
CA ASP A 173 -6.02 -5.70 2.38
C ASP A 173 -6.59 -4.45 1.68
N ARG A 174 -5.99 -3.27 1.91
CA ARG A 174 -6.45 -1.97 1.42
C ARG A 174 -7.88 -1.64 1.84
N ALA A 175 -8.39 -2.18 2.95
CA ALA A 175 -9.63 -1.72 3.56
C ALA A 175 -9.51 -0.25 3.96
N VAL A 176 -8.35 0.17 4.48
CA VAL A 176 -7.97 1.59 4.58
C VAL A 176 -6.92 1.91 3.53
N ASP A 177 -7.07 3.04 2.83
CA ASP A 177 -6.10 3.58 1.86
C ASP A 177 -6.28 5.10 1.77
N VAL A 178 -5.50 5.84 2.57
CA VAL A 178 -5.60 7.28 2.71
C VAL A 178 -4.26 7.92 2.36
N ALA A 179 -4.30 8.81 1.37
CA ALA A 179 -3.15 9.48 0.83
C ALA A 179 -3.56 10.86 0.32
N ASP A 180 -3.43 11.89 1.14
CA ASP A 180 -3.90 13.22 0.75
C ASP A 180 -3.33 14.36 1.60
N ALA A 181 -3.60 15.59 1.18
CA ALA A 181 -3.28 16.80 1.92
C ALA A 181 -3.95 16.82 3.30
N PRO A 182 -3.29 17.35 4.36
CA PRO A 182 -3.78 17.28 5.74
C PRO A 182 -5.23 17.75 5.94
N GLN A 183 -5.67 18.82 5.27
CA GLN A 183 -7.05 19.29 5.42
C GLN A 183 -8.10 18.29 4.88
N ARG A 184 -7.79 17.55 3.82
CA ARG A 184 -8.70 16.54 3.25
C ARG A 184 -8.75 15.29 4.11
N VAL A 185 -7.61 14.89 4.66
CA VAL A 185 -7.52 13.82 5.66
C VAL A 185 -8.36 14.15 6.89
N ALA A 186 -8.29 15.39 7.41
CA ALA A 186 -9.11 15.82 8.54
C ALA A 186 -10.61 15.78 8.23
N GLY A 187 -11.02 16.20 7.02
CA GLY A 187 -12.41 16.08 6.56
C GLY A 187 -12.87 14.63 6.46
N ALA A 188 -12.01 13.73 5.95
CA ALA A 188 -12.30 12.31 5.87
C ALA A 188 -12.46 11.65 7.24
N LEU A 189 -11.59 11.98 8.20
CA LEU A 189 -11.72 11.52 9.59
C LEU A 189 -13.02 12.01 10.24
N ALA A 190 -13.39 13.27 10.03
CA ALA A 190 -14.66 13.79 10.56
C ALA A 190 -15.88 13.06 9.97
N ALA A 191 -15.83 12.72 8.68
CA ALA A 191 -16.88 11.91 8.04
C ALA A 191 -16.92 10.48 8.59
N TRP A 192 -15.75 9.84 8.75
CA TRP A 192 -15.64 8.52 9.36
C TRP A 192 -16.24 8.48 10.77
N ASP A 193 -15.82 9.40 11.65
CA ASP A 193 -16.26 9.47 13.05
C ASP A 193 -17.77 9.68 13.17
N ALA A 194 -18.33 10.47 12.25
CA ALA A 194 -19.76 10.73 12.24
C ALA A 194 -20.59 9.54 11.72
N LEU A 195 -20.06 8.76 10.77
CA LEU A 195 -20.75 7.62 10.17
C LEU A 195 -20.62 6.35 11.01
N VAL A 196 -19.45 6.09 11.61
CA VAL A 196 -19.22 4.91 12.44
C VAL A 196 -20.11 4.89 13.69
N ALA A 197 -20.58 6.05 14.14
CA ALA A 197 -21.54 6.19 15.22
C ALA A 197 -22.97 5.72 14.83
N GLU A 198 -23.29 5.68 13.53
CA GLU A 198 -24.64 5.39 13.02
C GLU A 198 -24.76 4.01 12.39
N VAL A 199 -23.70 3.57 11.70
CA VAL A 199 -23.64 2.31 10.95
C VAL A 199 -22.27 1.64 11.10
N PRO A 200 -22.19 0.30 11.10
CA PRO A 200 -20.92 -0.40 11.11
C PRO A 200 -20.14 -0.19 9.81
N LEU A 201 -18.88 0.23 9.93
CA LEU A 201 -17.96 0.47 8.82
C LEU A 201 -16.80 -0.52 8.84
N THR A 202 -16.30 -0.90 7.67
CA THR A 202 -15.21 -1.86 7.50
C THR A 202 -14.03 -1.31 6.72
N GLY A 203 -14.10 -0.08 6.21
CA GLY A 203 -12.98 0.50 5.47
C GLY A 203 -13.22 1.93 4.99
N MET A 204 -12.14 2.62 4.67
CA MET A 204 -12.14 4.01 4.22
C MET A 204 -11.03 4.24 3.20
N ARG A 205 -11.37 4.80 2.03
CA ARG A 205 -10.41 5.17 1.01
C ARG A 205 -10.58 6.62 0.60
N LEU A 206 -9.50 7.38 0.57
CA LEU A 206 -9.49 8.76 0.12
C LEU A 206 -8.63 8.87 -1.15
N ARG A 207 -9.26 9.05 -2.31
CA ARG A 207 -8.60 9.20 -3.61
C ARG A 207 -9.40 10.11 -4.54
N ASP A 208 -8.70 10.84 -5.42
CA ASP A 208 -9.30 11.60 -6.53
C ASP A 208 -10.50 12.48 -6.12
N ALA A 209 -10.37 13.17 -4.99
CA ALA A 209 -11.39 14.03 -4.38
C ALA A 209 -12.67 13.30 -3.92
N ALA A 210 -12.64 11.98 -3.78
CA ALA A 210 -13.72 11.18 -3.22
C ALA A 210 -13.28 10.42 -1.97
N LEU A 211 -14.16 10.41 -0.99
CA LEU A 211 -14.07 9.54 0.18
C LEU A 211 -15.02 8.37 -0.03
N VAL A 212 -14.46 7.17 -0.19
CA VAL A 212 -15.23 5.94 -0.26
C VAL A 212 -15.22 5.29 1.12
N VAL A 213 -16.40 5.15 1.71
CA VAL A 213 -16.60 4.45 2.98
C VAL A 213 -17.19 3.07 2.69
N THR A 214 -16.59 2.02 3.21
CA THR A 214 -17.09 0.65 3.08
C THR A 214 -17.98 0.33 4.27
N LEU A 215 -19.24 0.04 3.99
CA LEU A 215 -20.22 -0.44 4.94
C LEU A 215 -19.98 -1.92 5.25
N ALA A 216 -20.30 -2.35 6.48
CA ALA A 216 -20.27 -3.77 6.79
C ALA A 216 -21.35 -4.57 6.02
N GLN A 217 -22.50 -3.94 5.74
CA GLN A 217 -23.62 -4.53 5.03
C GLN A 217 -24.25 -3.50 4.10
N GLU A 218 -24.65 -3.92 2.90
CA GLU A 218 -25.37 -3.04 1.96
C GLU A 218 -26.72 -2.54 2.51
N ALA A 219 -27.35 -3.30 3.41
CA ALA A 219 -28.61 -2.91 4.06
C ALA A 219 -28.51 -1.59 4.86
N ASP A 220 -27.31 -1.20 5.29
CA ASP A 220 -27.06 0.04 6.03
C ASP A 220 -26.95 1.28 5.13
N TYR A 221 -26.90 1.11 3.80
CA TYR A 221 -26.68 2.21 2.85
C TYR A 221 -27.67 3.35 3.01
N ALA A 222 -28.97 3.05 3.11
CA ALA A 222 -30.00 4.10 3.19
C ALA A 222 -29.79 5.00 4.40
N ARG A 223 -29.46 4.42 5.56
CA ARG A 223 -29.17 5.16 6.80
C ARG A 223 -27.87 5.96 6.69
N ALA A 224 -26.82 5.34 6.14
CA ALA A 224 -25.53 6.00 5.95
C ALA A 224 -25.64 7.20 4.99
N ALA A 225 -26.36 7.04 3.88
CA ALA A 225 -26.60 8.07 2.88
C ALA A 225 -27.43 9.23 3.43
N GLU A 226 -28.49 8.96 4.18
CA GLU A 226 -29.28 9.99 4.85
C GLU A 226 -28.42 10.81 5.83
N ARG A 227 -27.62 10.12 6.65
CA ARG A 227 -26.70 10.78 7.59
C ARG A 227 -25.68 11.64 6.87
N ALA A 228 -25.06 11.11 5.82
CA ALA A 228 -24.09 11.83 5.03
C ALA A 228 -24.70 13.09 4.40
N ALA A 229 -25.87 12.99 3.78
CA ALA A 229 -26.57 14.14 3.20
C ALA A 229 -26.86 15.24 4.24
N SER A 230 -27.16 14.85 5.50
CA SER A 230 -27.38 15.79 6.59
C SER A 230 -26.11 16.50 7.08
N LEU A 231 -24.97 15.82 7.08
CA LEU A 231 -23.73 16.34 7.69
C LEU A 231 -22.82 17.01 6.66
N PHE A 232 -22.92 16.58 5.41
CA PHE A 232 -21.98 16.86 4.35
C PHE A 232 -22.70 17.33 3.06
N PRO A 233 -23.63 18.30 3.13
CA PRO A 233 -24.47 18.67 1.98
C PRO A 233 -23.69 19.28 0.80
N GLU A 234 -22.50 19.82 1.05
CA GLU A 234 -21.58 20.38 0.05
C GLU A 234 -20.16 19.83 0.20
N ALA A 235 -19.99 18.64 0.81
CA ALA A 235 -18.66 18.22 1.21
C ALA A 235 -17.72 17.91 0.04
N GLU A 236 -16.54 18.50 0.11
CA GLU A 236 -15.32 17.97 -0.46
C GLU A 236 -14.55 17.26 0.68
N PRO A 237 -14.14 16.00 0.52
CA PRO A 237 -14.31 15.13 -0.66
C PRO A 237 -15.74 14.61 -0.84
N ARG A 238 -16.11 14.28 -2.09
CA ARG A 238 -17.40 13.64 -2.42
C ARG A 238 -17.48 12.29 -1.71
N LEU A 239 -18.53 12.08 -0.93
CA LEU A 239 -18.73 10.80 -0.25
C LEU A 239 -19.40 9.77 -1.16
N ALA A 240 -18.86 8.56 -1.19
CA ALA A 240 -19.46 7.38 -1.82
C ALA A 240 -19.40 6.18 -0.87
N PHE A 241 -20.26 5.19 -1.11
CA PHE A 241 -20.39 4.03 -0.23
C PHE A 241 -20.11 2.73 -1.00
N ALA A 242 -19.19 1.93 -0.49
CA ALA A 242 -18.98 0.54 -0.88
C ALA A 242 -19.58 -0.40 0.17
N SER A 243 -19.64 -1.69 -0.11
CA SER A 243 -20.11 -2.72 0.83
C SER A 243 -19.46 -4.07 0.53
N ASP A 244 -19.89 -5.10 1.25
CA ASP A 244 -19.54 -6.50 1.00
C ASP A 244 -19.89 -6.94 -0.43
N ILE A 245 -21.04 -6.48 -0.95
CA ILE A 245 -21.51 -6.82 -2.28
C ILE A 245 -21.21 -5.74 -3.34
N ILE A 246 -20.99 -4.47 -2.97
CA ILE A 246 -20.73 -3.39 -3.95
C ILE A 246 -19.29 -2.89 -3.86
N ARG A 247 -18.55 -3.01 -4.97
CA ARG A 247 -17.20 -2.45 -5.13
C ARG A 247 -17.23 -1.23 -6.05
N LEU A 248 -16.50 -0.19 -5.65
CA LEU A 248 -16.44 1.06 -6.41
C LEU A 248 -15.04 1.30 -6.99
N GLY A 249 -14.99 1.64 -8.27
CA GLY A 249 -13.91 2.41 -8.87
C GLY A 249 -14.16 3.91 -8.65
N GLU A 250 -14.25 4.67 -9.74
CA GLU A 250 -14.49 6.13 -9.71
C GLU A 250 -15.99 6.51 -9.56
N ALA A 251 -16.88 5.51 -9.52
CA ALA A 251 -18.33 5.68 -9.48
C ALA A 251 -18.88 5.86 -8.05
N ASP A 252 -20.14 6.30 -7.95
CA ASP A 252 -20.86 6.46 -6.67
C ASP A 252 -21.64 5.18 -6.23
N GLY A 253 -21.75 4.20 -7.13
CA GLY A 253 -22.42 2.92 -6.89
C GLY A 253 -23.93 2.93 -7.14
N ALA A 254 -24.50 4.01 -7.68
CA ALA A 254 -25.95 4.11 -7.88
C ALA A 254 -26.49 3.01 -8.81
N ARG A 255 -25.75 2.66 -9.87
CA ARG A 255 -26.17 1.59 -10.81
C ARG A 255 -25.96 0.21 -10.20
N ALA A 256 -24.84 -0.02 -9.53
CA ALA A 256 -24.64 -1.27 -8.81
C ALA A 256 -25.77 -1.53 -7.81
N ARG A 257 -26.22 -0.50 -7.08
CA ARG A 257 -27.35 -0.58 -6.15
C ARG A 257 -28.69 -0.82 -6.84
N ASP A 258 -28.97 -0.11 -7.92
CA ASP A 258 -30.17 -0.33 -8.73
C ASP A 258 -30.22 -1.77 -9.28
N LEU A 259 -29.08 -2.31 -9.73
CA LEU A 259 -28.98 -3.71 -10.14
C LEU A 259 -29.26 -4.64 -8.96
N VAL A 260 -28.54 -4.51 -7.84
CA VAL A 260 -28.69 -5.35 -6.65
C VAL A 260 -30.14 -5.34 -6.14
N GLY A 261 -30.79 -4.18 -6.12
CA GLY A 261 -32.18 -4.04 -5.68
C GLY A 261 -33.23 -4.67 -6.62
N ARG A 262 -32.85 -5.06 -7.84
CA ARG A 262 -33.72 -5.76 -8.80
C ARG A 262 -33.55 -7.27 -8.79
N LEU A 263 -32.45 -7.77 -8.22
CA LEU A 263 -32.16 -9.20 -8.14
C LEU A 263 -32.88 -9.82 -6.94
N ASP A 264 -33.21 -11.10 -7.05
CA ASP A 264 -33.76 -11.85 -5.92
C ASP A 264 -32.66 -12.42 -5.00
N ASP A 265 -33.04 -12.84 -3.80
CA ASP A 265 -32.10 -13.39 -2.81
C ASP A 265 -31.30 -14.59 -3.36
N SER A 266 -31.92 -15.43 -4.20
CA SER A 266 -31.25 -16.60 -4.78
C SER A 266 -30.19 -16.22 -5.82
N GLU A 267 -30.38 -15.10 -6.52
CA GLU A 267 -29.40 -14.53 -7.44
C GLU A 267 -28.27 -13.85 -6.67
N LEU A 268 -28.59 -13.09 -5.62
CA LEU A 268 -27.61 -12.42 -4.76
C LEU A 268 -26.68 -13.43 -4.08
N GLU A 269 -27.19 -14.57 -3.62
CA GLU A 269 -26.36 -15.67 -3.05
C GLU A 269 -25.30 -16.23 -4.02
N ARG A 270 -25.49 -16.03 -5.34
CA ARG A 270 -24.56 -16.50 -6.37
C ARG A 270 -23.53 -15.45 -6.76
N ILE A 271 -23.74 -14.19 -6.37
CA ILE A 271 -22.88 -13.05 -6.68
C ILE A 271 -21.91 -12.85 -5.52
N ALA A 272 -20.63 -12.81 -5.85
CA ALA A 272 -19.58 -12.45 -4.91
C ALA A 272 -19.53 -10.93 -4.71
N TYR A 273 -19.61 -10.16 -5.80
CA TYR A 273 -19.72 -8.69 -5.76
C TYR A 273 -20.20 -8.11 -7.10
N VAL A 274 -20.64 -6.87 -7.07
CA VAL A 274 -20.92 -6.00 -8.22
C VAL A 274 -19.96 -4.81 -8.16
N GLY A 275 -19.07 -4.72 -9.14
CA GLY A 275 -18.15 -3.61 -9.33
C GLY A 275 -18.73 -2.54 -10.26
N GLU A 276 -18.66 -1.27 -9.87
CA GLU A 276 -19.01 -0.13 -10.73
C GLU A 276 -17.81 0.79 -10.97
N SER A 277 -17.52 1.08 -12.23
CA SER A 277 -16.50 2.05 -12.63
C SER A 277 -16.96 2.85 -13.84
N GLY A 278 -17.17 4.15 -13.67
CA GLY A 278 -17.83 4.99 -14.69
C GLY A 278 -19.19 4.41 -15.06
N SER A 279 -19.44 4.17 -16.35
CA SER A 279 -20.67 3.54 -16.87
C SER A 279 -20.58 2.02 -17.06
N ARG A 280 -19.57 1.37 -16.46
CA ARG A 280 -19.29 -0.06 -16.59
C ARG A 280 -19.70 -0.83 -15.33
N LEU A 281 -20.28 -2.01 -15.51
CA LEU A 281 -20.61 -2.94 -14.43
C LEU A 281 -19.87 -4.27 -14.59
N GLN A 282 -19.18 -4.70 -13.54
CA GLN A 282 -18.59 -6.03 -13.43
C GLN A 282 -19.38 -6.83 -12.38
N ILE A 283 -19.93 -7.99 -12.75
CA ILE A 283 -20.62 -8.86 -11.81
C ILE A 283 -19.74 -10.09 -11.59
N ALA A 284 -19.19 -10.24 -10.39
CA ALA A 284 -18.43 -11.43 -10.03
C ALA A 284 -19.35 -12.47 -9.40
N VAL A 285 -19.29 -13.71 -9.86
CA VAL A 285 -20.01 -14.85 -9.30
C VAL A 285 -19.09 -15.72 -8.45
N THR A 286 -19.68 -16.37 -7.45
CA THR A 286 -18.95 -17.23 -6.49
C THR A 286 -18.43 -18.53 -7.12
N SER A 287 -18.96 -18.94 -8.27
CA SER A 287 -18.49 -20.14 -8.96
C SER A 287 -18.78 -20.12 -10.46
N LYS A 288 -17.99 -20.88 -11.22
CA LYS A 288 -18.20 -21.09 -12.67
C LYS A 288 -19.56 -21.67 -13.01
N HIS A 289 -20.16 -22.46 -12.12
CA HIS A 289 -21.50 -23.03 -12.32
C HIS A 289 -22.60 -21.98 -12.34
N HIS A 290 -22.37 -20.81 -11.73
CA HIS A 290 -23.37 -19.74 -11.64
C HIS A 290 -23.34 -18.78 -12.85
N LEU A 291 -22.25 -18.81 -13.63
CA LEU A 291 -21.94 -17.82 -14.66
C LEU A 291 -23.10 -17.59 -15.65
N ASP A 292 -23.55 -18.64 -16.34
CA ASP A 292 -24.62 -18.53 -17.35
C ASP A 292 -25.98 -18.18 -16.74
N ALA A 293 -26.26 -18.66 -15.52
CA ALA A 293 -27.52 -18.40 -14.85
C ALA A 293 -27.61 -16.92 -14.44
N VAL A 294 -26.57 -16.39 -13.80
CA VAL A 294 -26.48 -14.98 -13.39
C VAL A 294 -26.43 -14.06 -14.60
N ALA A 295 -25.69 -14.41 -15.66
CA ALA A 295 -25.63 -13.58 -16.87
C ALA A 295 -27.01 -13.36 -17.50
N ARG A 296 -27.86 -14.40 -17.56
CA ARG A 296 -29.23 -14.28 -18.07
C ARG A 296 -30.10 -13.37 -17.20
N SER A 297 -30.04 -13.54 -15.88
CA SER A 297 -30.79 -12.73 -14.92
C SER A 297 -30.39 -11.26 -14.97
N VAL A 298 -29.08 -11.00 -14.86
CA VAL A 298 -28.53 -9.64 -14.83
C VAL A 298 -28.80 -8.88 -16.13
N THR A 299 -28.70 -9.55 -17.29
CA THR A 299 -28.98 -8.90 -18.59
C THR A 299 -30.38 -8.27 -18.63
N ALA A 300 -31.38 -8.91 -18.04
CA ALA A 300 -32.75 -8.38 -17.99
C ALA A 300 -32.92 -7.26 -16.96
N ALA A 301 -32.01 -7.17 -15.98
CA ALA A 301 -32.07 -6.23 -14.86
C ALA A 301 -31.15 -5.01 -15.01
N LEU A 302 -30.35 -4.94 -16.09
CA LEU A 302 -29.32 -3.89 -16.25
C LEU A 302 -29.90 -2.46 -16.06
N PRO A 303 -29.25 -1.64 -15.21
CA PRO A 303 -29.62 -0.24 -15.02
C PRO A 303 -29.52 0.59 -16.29
N VAL A 304 -30.38 1.60 -16.41
CA VAL A 304 -30.31 2.60 -17.49
C VAL A 304 -28.99 3.34 -17.43
N GLY A 305 -28.37 3.58 -18.60
CA GLY A 305 -27.09 4.30 -18.69
C GLY A 305 -25.85 3.44 -18.41
N THR A 306 -26.02 2.12 -18.27
CA THR A 306 -24.92 1.15 -18.41
C THR A 306 -24.44 1.16 -19.85
N THR A 307 -23.12 1.19 -20.10
CA THR A 307 -22.55 1.13 -21.45
C THR A 307 -21.78 -0.16 -21.71
N GLU A 308 -21.29 -0.79 -20.65
CA GLU A 308 -20.58 -2.06 -20.71
C GLU A 308 -20.93 -2.86 -19.45
N ALA A 309 -21.25 -4.13 -19.61
CA ALA A 309 -21.46 -5.02 -18.48
C ALA A 309 -20.95 -6.42 -18.80
N TRP A 310 -20.36 -7.09 -17.83
CA TRP A 310 -19.91 -8.47 -17.98
C TRP A 310 -19.97 -9.23 -16.66
N VAL A 311 -20.05 -10.56 -16.76
CA VAL A 311 -19.98 -11.46 -15.62
C VAL A 311 -18.64 -12.19 -15.64
N VAL A 312 -18.01 -12.35 -14.48
CA VAL A 312 -16.80 -13.15 -14.27
C VAL A 312 -16.97 -14.06 -13.07
N VAL A 313 -16.17 -15.10 -12.98
CA VAL A 313 -15.95 -15.85 -11.74
C VAL A 313 -14.95 -15.07 -10.88
N ASP A 314 -15.24 -14.94 -9.58
CA ASP A 314 -14.33 -14.29 -8.64
C ASP A 314 -12.96 -14.99 -8.63
N GLY A 315 -11.89 -14.20 -8.77
CA GLY A 315 -10.52 -14.71 -8.89
C GLY A 315 -10.12 -15.29 -10.26
N ASP A 316 -11.00 -15.31 -11.27
CA ASP A 316 -10.71 -15.82 -12.62
C ASP A 316 -11.16 -14.84 -13.70
N SER A 317 -10.28 -13.92 -14.10
CA SER A 317 -10.56 -12.89 -15.10
C SER A 317 -10.79 -13.44 -16.52
N GLU A 318 -10.35 -14.66 -16.81
CA GLU A 318 -10.49 -15.28 -18.13
C GLU A 318 -11.90 -15.86 -18.36
N SER A 319 -12.71 -15.96 -17.30
CA SER A 319 -14.08 -16.50 -17.34
C SER A 319 -15.16 -15.51 -17.85
N ARG A 320 -14.74 -14.42 -18.50
CA ARG A 320 -15.59 -13.30 -18.89
C ARG A 320 -16.73 -13.68 -19.84
N VAL A 321 -17.95 -13.25 -19.48
CA VAL A 321 -19.14 -13.28 -20.34
C VAL A 321 -19.67 -11.85 -20.48
N ASP A 322 -19.55 -11.28 -21.68
CA ASP A 322 -20.09 -9.96 -21.99
C ASP A 322 -21.63 -10.01 -22.05
N LEU A 323 -22.27 -9.03 -21.39
CA LEU A 323 -23.71 -8.89 -21.37
C LEU A 323 -24.18 -7.99 -22.51
N PHE A 324 -25.37 -8.27 -23.02
CA PHE A 324 -26.02 -7.38 -23.97
C PHE A 324 -26.55 -6.14 -23.24
N VAL A 325 -26.02 -4.97 -23.62
CA VAL A 325 -26.48 -3.67 -23.13
C VAL A 325 -27.40 -3.06 -24.21
N PRO A 326 -28.70 -2.87 -23.94
CA PRO A 326 -29.66 -2.37 -24.92
C PRO A 326 -29.47 -0.90 -25.29
#